data_AF-A0A3D5NRY4-F1
#
_entry.id   AF-A0A3D5NRY4-F1
#
_cell.length_a   1.000
_cell.length_b   1.000
_cell.length_c   1.000
_cell.angle_alpha   90.00
_cell.angle_beta   90.00
_cell.angle_gamma   90.00
#
_symmetry.space_group_name_H-M   'P 1'
#
loop_
_entity.id
_entity.type
_entity.pdbx_description
1 polymer ?
#
loop_
_entity_poly.entity_id
_entity_poly.type
_entity_poly.pdbx_seq_one_letter_code
_entity_poly.pdbx_strand_id
1 'polypeptide(L)'
;GSDISYGACAFPYYIEGLIEDEDRLIAKDKDEVLGDGLDLRILSEAVDVDFTSKKVKVRNLSNSNEYDLYYDKLVIATGAKSNRLDVFKGMKGVFPLNTLKDA
;
A
#
# COMPACT_ATOMS: atom_id res chain seq x y z
N GLY A 1 -0.23 0.00 4.81
CA GLY A 1 0.14 1.39 4.45
C GLY A 1 -0.93 2.36 4.90
N SER A 2 -0.68 3.66 4.79
CA SER A 2 -1.68 4.72 5.02
C SER A 2 -2.44 5.11 3.75
N ASP A 3 -1.85 4.89 2.57
CA ASP A 3 -2.35 5.41 1.30
C ASP A 3 -3.00 4.28 0.49
N ILE A 4 -4.03 4.63 -0.28
CA ILE A 4 -4.79 3.69 -1.11
C ILE A 4 -5.04 4.27 -2.49
N SER A 5 -5.30 3.40 -3.47
CA SER A 5 -5.85 3.76 -4.78
C SER A 5 -5.08 4.85 -5.56
N TYR A 6 -3.75 4.86 -5.51
CA TYR A 6 -2.92 5.80 -6.27
C TYR A 6 -2.35 5.19 -7.57
N GLY A 7 -2.17 6.03 -8.59
CA GLY A 7 -1.63 5.65 -9.89
C GLY A 7 -0.13 5.86 -10.02
N ALA A 8 0.68 4.82 -9.79
CA ALA A 8 2.14 4.91 -9.89
C ALA A 8 2.67 5.33 -11.28
N CYS A 9 1.89 5.10 -12.34
CA CYS A 9 2.22 5.54 -13.70
C CYS A 9 2.29 7.07 -13.83
N ALA A 10 1.66 7.82 -12.92
CA ALA A 10 1.60 9.27 -12.95
C ALA A 10 2.75 9.96 -12.18
N PHE A 11 3.54 9.20 -11.41
CA PHE A 11 4.64 9.76 -10.62
C PHE A 11 5.67 10.58 -11.42
N PRO A 12 6.11 10.17 -12.63
CA PRO A 12 7.04 10.98 -13.40
C PRO A 12 6.51 12.37 -13.75
N TYR A 13 5.22 12.49 -14.05
CA TYR A 13 4.58 13.76 -14.40
C TYR A 13 4.39 14.66 -13.16
N TYR A 14 4.19 14.07 -11.98
CA TYR A 14 4.19 14.79 -10.71
C TYR A 14 5.58 15.34 -10.38
N ILE A 15 6.63 14.51 -10.48
CA ILE A 15 8.01 14.93 -10.23
C ILE A 15 8.48 16.02 -11.20
N GLU A 16 8.03 15.95 -12.47
CA GLU A 16 8.31 17.00 -13.47
C GLU A 16 7.55 18.31 -13.21
N GLY A 17 6.53 18.29 -12.34
CA GLY A 17 5.68 19.45 -12.03
C GLY A 17 4.52 19.66 -13.00
N LEU A 18 4.25 18.71 -13.92
CA LEU A 18 3.07 18.75 -14.80
C LEU A 18 1.77 18.43 -14.04
N ILE A 19 1.89 17.69 -12.94
CA ILE A 19 0.84 17.50 -11.95
C ILE A 19 1.31 18.22 -10.70
N GLU A 20 0.61 19.29 -10.31
CA GLU A 20 1.03 20.15 -9.19
C GLU A 20 0.58 19.63 -7.81
N ASP A 21 -0.44 18.77 -7.80
CA ASP A 21 -1.12 18.32 -6.60
C ASP A 21 -1.09 16.79 -6.52
N GLU A 22 -0.53 16.26 -5.43
CA GLU A 22 -0.40 14.82 -5.18
C GLU A 22 -1.76 14.13 -5.06
N ASP A 23 -2.81 14.85 -4.64
CA ASP A 23 -4.15 14.30 -4.53
C ASP A 23 -4.70 13.88 -5.91
N ARG A 24 -4.20 14.48 -7.00
CA ARG A 24 -4.55 14.09 -8.37
C ARG A 24 -3.97 12.75 -8.78
N LEU A 25 -3.05 12.18 -7.99
CA LEU A 25 -2.53 10.83 -8.18
C LEU A 25 -3.45 9.77 -7.56
N ILE A 26 -4.38 10.18 -6.69
CA ILE A 26 -5.32 9.31 -5.99
C ILE A 26 -6.59 9.20 -6.83
N ALA A 27 -6.92 7.99 -7.27
CA ALA A 27 -8.11 7.73 -8.07
C ALA A 27 -9.39 7.66 -7.23
N LYS A 28 -9.27 7.28 -5.95
CA LYS A 28 -10.37 7.21 -5.00
C LYS A 28 -9.87 7.37 -3.57
N ASP A 29 -10.45 8.30 -2.82
CA ASP A 29 -10.03 8.56 -1.44
C ASP A 29 -10.66 7.56 -0.43
N LYS A 30 -10.25 7.69 0.83
CA LYS A 30 -10.70 6.80 1.91
C LYS A 30 -12.17 6.97 2.25
N ASP A 31 -12.66 8.20 2.27
CA ASP A 31 -14.03 8.51 2.65
C ASP A 31 -14.99 8.03 1.57
N GLU A 32 -14.61 8.13 0.29
CA GLU A 32 -15.35 7.55 -0.82
C GLU A 32 -15.39 6.02 -0.76
N VAL A 33 -14.28 5.35 -0.43
CA VAL A 33 -14.23 3.88 -0.27
C VAL A 33 -15.10 3.43 0.92
N LEU A 34 -15.09 4.18 2.02
CA LEU A 34 -15.97 3.92 3.17
C LEU A 34 -17.44 4.16 2.81
N GLY A 35 -17.73 5.20 2.01
CA GLY A 35 -19.07 5.52 1.52
C GLY A 35 -19.68 4.43 0.63
N ASP A 36 -18.85 3.68 -0.10
CA ASP A 36 -19.26 2.48 -0.85
C ASP A 36 -19.63 1.28 0.05
N GLY A 37 -19.41 1.38 1.37
CA GLY A 37 -19.67 0.30 2.32
C GLY A 37 -18.57 -0.76 2.39
N LEU A 38 -17.36 -0.45 1.92
CA LEU A 38 -16.21 -1.35 2.04
C LEU A 38 -15.60 -1.29 3.45
N ASP A 39 -15.30 -2.46 4.02
CA ASP A 39 -14.54 -2.60 5.26
C ASP A 39 -13.06 -2.31 5.00
N LEU A 40 -12.71 -1.02 5.07
CA LEU A 40 -11.36 -0.53 4.82
C LEU A 40 -10.52 -0.53 6.10
N ARG A 41 -9.47 -1.36 6.11
CA ARG A 41 -8.50 -1.45 7.22
C ARG A 41 -7.13 -0.91 6.81
N ILE A 42 -6.92 0.40 6.93
CA ILE A 42 -5.60 1.01 6.77
C ILE A 42 -4.68 0.71 7.97
N LEU A 43 -3.37 0.95 7.80
CA LEU A 43 -2.37 0.67 8.83
C LEU A 43 -2.50 -0.76 9.41
N SER A 44 -2.96 -1.69 8.59
CA SER A 44 -3.14 -3.10 8.93
C SER A 44 -2.32 -3.95 7.97
N GLU A 45 -1.54 -4.86 8.51
CA GLU A 45 -0.66 -5.75 7.76
C GLU A 45 -1.13 -7.20 7.93
N ALA A 46 -1.40 -7.89 6.82
CA ALA A 46 -1.61 -9.33 6.84
C ALA A 46 -0.24 -10.02 7.00
N VAL A 47 0.00 -10.61 8.18
CA VAL A 47 1.31 -11.16 8.55
C VAL A 47 1.41 -12.67 8.36
N ASP A 48 0.27 -13.36 8.25
CA ASP A 48 0.21 -14.80 7.99
C ASP A 48 -1.15 -15.20 7.39
N VAL A 49 -1.19 -16.32 6.68
CA VAL A 49 -2.41 -16.88 6.08
C VAL A 49 -2.46 -18.39 6.32
N ASP A 50 -3.48 -18.83 7.06
CA ASP A 50 -3.83 -20.25 7.20
C ASP A 50 -4.92 -20.59 6.18
N PHE A 51 -4.49 -21.19 5.08
CA PHE A 51 -5.38 -21.60 3.98
C PHE A 51 -6.28 -22.78 4.34
N THR A 52 -5.94 -23.57 5.35
CA THR A 52 -6.73 -24.74 5.77
C THR A 52 -7.94 -24.27 6.57
N SER A 53 -7.71 -23.42 7.57
CA SER A 53 -8.77 -22.85 8.41
C SER A 53 -9.42 -21.62 7.77
N LYS A 54 -8.92 -21.19 6.61
CA LYS A 54 -9.33 -19.98 5.87
C LYS A 54 -9.34 -18.72 6.74
N LYS A 55 -8.19 -18.42 7.33
CA LYS A 55 -8.00 -17.22 8.14
C LYS A 55 -6.72 -16.47 7.79
N VAL A 56 -6.77 -15.15 7.96
CA VAL A 56 -5.63 -14.24 7.83
C VAL A 56 -5.34 -13.67 9.21
N LYS A 57 -4.09 -13.74 9.65
CA LYS A 57 -3.64 -13.02 10.83
C LYS A 57 -3.26 -11.60 10.42
N VAL A 58 -3.90 -10.63 11.05
CA VAL A 58 -3.69 -9.20 10.78
C VAL A 58 -3.03 -8.55 11.98
N ARG A 59 -2.00 -7.75 11.73
CA ARG A 59 -1.35 -6.86 12.70
C ARG A 59 -1.77 -5.43 12.45
N ASN A 60 -2.34 -4.77 13.46
CA ASN A 60 -2.57 -3.33 13.43
C ASN A 60 -1.25 -2.61 13.74
N LEU A 61 -0.77 -1.80 12.80
CA LEU A 61 0.52 -1.10 12.90
C LEU A 61 0.48 0.11 13.83
N SER A 62 -0.69 0.64 14.16
CA SER A 62 -0.85 1.77 15.08
C SER A 62 -0.68 1.38 16.55
N ASN A 63 -1.03 0.14 16.91
CA ASN A 63 -1.00 -0.32 18.30
C ASN A 63 -0.34 -1.70 18.50
N SER A 64 0.16 -2.33 17.44
CA SER A 64 0.80 -3.66 17.43
C SER A 64 -0.10 -4.84 17.82
N ASN A 65 -1.42 -4.65 17.95
CA ASN A 65 -2.35 -5.74 18.25
C ASN A 65 -2.53 -6.66 17.03
N GLU A 66 -2.64 -7.96 17.30
CA GLU A 66 -2.89 -8.98 16.28
C GLU A 66 -4.28 -9.62 16.47
N TYR A 67 -4.95 -9.94 15.37
CA TYR A 67 -6.25 -10.60 15.36
C TYR A 67 -6.43 -11.44 14.09
N ASP A 68 -7.34 -12.42 14.16
CA ASP A 68 -7.66 -13.30 13.04
C ASP A 68 -8.92 -12.80 12.30
N LEU A 69 -8.88 -12.82 10.96
CA LEU A 69 -10.03 -12.62 10.08
C LEU A 69 -10.29 -13.87 9.26
N TYR A 70 -11.54 -14.31 9.20
CA TYR A 70 -11.97 -15.45 8.39
C TYR A 70 -12.43 -14.99 7.00
N TYR A 71 -12.23 -15.84 5.99
CA TYR A 71 -12.63 -15.53 4.61
C TYR A 71 -13.25 -16.73 3.90
N ASP A 72 -14.17 -16.45 2.96
CA ASP A 72 -14.64 -17.45 2.00
C ASP A 72 -13.74 -17.53 0.77
N LYS A 73 -13.27 -16.36 0.32
CA LYS A 73 -12.36 -16.13 -0.81
C LYS A 73 -11.30 -15.12 -0.40
N LEU A 74 -10.05 -15.38 -0.78
CA LEU A 74 -8.93 -14.49 -0.52
C LEU A 74 -8.31 -14.03 -1.85
N VAL A 75 -8.22 -12.73 -2.05
CA VAL A 75 -7.48 -12.11 -3.16
C VAL A 75 -6.19 -11.52 -2.61
N ILE A 76 -5.05 -11.99 -3.11
CA ILE A 76 -3.74 -11.47 -2.72
C ILE A 76 -3.31 -10.43 -3.75
N ALA A 77 -3.40 -9.16 -3.37
CA ALA A 77 -3.06 -7.99 -4.19
C ALA A 77 -2.00 -7.11 -3.51
N THR A 78 -0.97 -7.74 -2.93
CA THR A 78 0.07 -7.06 -2.13
C THR A 78 1.08 -6.26 -2.97
N GLY A 79 1.00 -6.34 -4.29
CA GLY A 79 1.87 -5.61 -5.21
C GLY A 79 3.31 -6.12 -5.20
N ALA A 80 4.25 -5.20 -5.42
CA ALA A 80 5.68 -5.47 -5.47
C ALA A 80 6.47 -4.37 -4.74
N LYS A 81 7.74 -4.66 -4.45
CA LYS A 81 8.70 -3.71 -3.88
C LYS A 81 9.87 -3.50 -4.84
N SER A 82 10.43 -2.29 -4.86
CA SER A 82 11.62 -2.01 -5.66
C SER A 82 12.78 -2.93 -5.26
N ASN A 83 13.43 -3.53 -6.26
CA ASN A 83 14.63 -4.32 -6.03
C ASN A 83 15.81 -3.39 -5.70
N ARG A 84 16.18 -3.33 -4.41
CA ARG A 84 17.32 -2.55 -3.96
C ARG A 84 18.59 -3.40 -4.08
N LEU A 85 19.37 -3.13 -5.12
CA LEU A 85 20.61 -3.86 -5.37
C LEU A 85 21.68 -3.47 -4.36
N ASP A 86 22.39 -4.48 -3.82
CA ASP A 86 23.43 -4.29 -2.80
C ASP A 86 24.57 -3.38 -3.29
N VAL A 87 24.86 -3.37 -4.59
CA VAL A 87 25.88 -2.49 -5.20
C VAL A 87 25.59 -1.01 -4.97
N PHE A 88 24.33 -0.62 -4.76
CA PHE A 88 23.93 0.76 -4.51
C PHE A 88 23.72 1.08 -3.02
N LYS A 89 23.98 0.13 -2.12
CA LYS A 89 23.71 0.29 -0.69
C LYS A 89 24.57 1.41 -0.09
N GLY A 90 23.90 2.38 0.54
CA GLY A 90 24.55 3.53 1.19
C GLY A 90 24.99 4.65 0.24
N MET A 91 24.77 4.51 -1.07
CA MET A 91 25.05 5.59 -2.03
C MET A 91 24.02 6.71 -1.89
N LYS A 92 24.49 7.96 -1.93
CA LYS A 92 23.63 9.15 -2.00
C LYS A 92 23.08 9.30 -3.42
N GLY A 93 21.86 9.82 -3.55
CA GLY A 93 21.24 10.08 -4.85
C GLY A 93 20.56 8.87 -5.51
N VAL A 94 20.54 7.71 -4.84
CA VAL A 94 19.83 6.52 -5.33
C VAL A 94 18.52 6.35 -4.56
N PHE A 95 17.40 6.60 -5.24
CA PHE A 95 16.06 6.51 -4.68
C PHE A 95 15.21 5.52 -5.49
N PRO A 96 14.35 4.71 -4.85
CA PRO A 96 13.32 3.99 -5.57
C PRO A 96 12.23 4.97 -6.02
N LEU A 97 11.38 4.53 -6.94
CA LEU A 97 10.11 5.17 -7.26
C LEU A 97 9.05 4.08 -7.36
N ASN A 98 8.25 3.86 -6.31
CA ASN A 98 7.26 2.78 -6.27
C ASN A 98 6.00 3.12 -5.46
N THR A 99 6.14 3.89 -4.39
CA THR A 99 5.03 4.34 -3.54
C THR A 99 4.80 5.84 -3.70
N LEU A 100 3.63 6.33 -3.28
CA LEU A 100 3.33 7.76 -3.31
C LEU A 100 4.37 8.59 -2.56
N LYS A 101 4.88 8.08 -1.43
CA LYS A 101 5.96 8.70 -0.65
C LYS A 101 7.31 8.79 -1.38
N ASP A 102 7.54 7.95 -2.40
CA ASP A 102 8.77 7.99 -3.18
C ASP A 102 8.72 9.07 -4.29
N ALA A 103 7.53 9.56 -4.64
CA ALA A 103 7.29 10.62 -5.62
C ALA A 103 7.39 12.00 -4.95
#